data_AF-A0A9N9IZF7-F1
#
_entry.id   AF-A0A9N9IZF7-F1
#
_cell.length_a   1.000
_cell.length_b   1.000
_cell.length_c   1.000
_cell.angle_alpha   90.00
_cell.angle_beta   90.00
_cell.angle_gamma   90.00
#
_symmetry.space_group_name_H-M   'P 1'
#
loop_
_entity.id
_entity.type
_entity.pdbx_description
1 polymer ?
#
loop_
_entity_poly.entity_id
_entity_poly.type
_entity_poly.pdbx_seq_one_letter_code
_entity_poly.pdbx_strand_id
1 'polypeptide(L)'
;DGILGLSRQIGEVTNPGLIQAMKQNKLLNCTIIGFHLGRYKLKPTDKSFMNLGGIDVNAYIGNIVYNNLINQTLHPGTWMISLRDAQ
;
A
#
# COMPACT_ATOMS: atom_id res chain seq x y z
N ASP A 1 -18.76 -4.13 9.43
CA ASP A 1 -17.39 -3.88 9.93
C ASP A 1 -16.44 -5.02 9.57
N GLY A 2 -16.15 -5.21 8.29
CA GLY A 2 -15.33 -6.31 7.77
C GLY A 2 -13.87 -5.94 7.54
N ILE A 3 -13.15 -6.80 6.81
CA ILE A 3 -11.77 -6.58 6.38
C ILE A 3 -11.76 -6.07 4.94
N LEU A 4 -10.97 -5.03 4.69
CA LEU A 4 -10.65 -4.58 3.34
C LEU A 4 -9.31 -5.19 2.90
N GLY A 5 -9.36 -6.18 1.99
CA GLY A 5 -8.16 -6.80 1.44
C GLY A 5 -7.43 -5.87 0.46
N LEU A 6 -6.16 -5.57 0.74
CA LEU A 6 -5.32 -4.66 -0.06
C LEU A 6 -4.15 -5.37 -0.76
N SER A 7 -4.17 -6.70 -0.77
CA SER A 7 -3.30 -7.53 -1.59
C SER A 7 -3.56 -7.28 -3.08
N ARG A 8 -2.50 -7.39 -3.88
CA ARG A 8 -2.65 -7.47 -5.34
C ARG A 8 -3.19 -8.85 -5.72
N GLN A 9 -4.24 -8.94 -6.53
CA GLN A 9 -4.59 -10.22 -7.13
C GLN A 9 -3.74 -10.50 -8.37
N ILE A 10 -3.33 -11.76 -8.53
CA ILE A 10 -2.44 -12.22 -9.59
C ILE A 10 -3.17 -13.30 -10.41
N GLY A 11 -2.97 -13.28 -11.73
CA GLY A 11 -3.63 -14.17 -12.68
C GLY A 11 -4.83 -13.53 -13.36
N GLU A 12 -5.59 -14.32 -14.11
CA GLU A 12 -6.92 -13.92 -14.59
C GLU A 12 -7.88 -13.92 -13.41
N VAL A 13 -8.30 -12.74 -12.99
CA VAL A 13 -9.18 -12.57 -11.84
C VAL A 13 -10.46 -11.90 -12.25
N THR A 14 -11.57 -12.63 -12.05
CA THR A 14 -12.94 -12.17 -12.30
C THR A 14 -13.40 -11.12 -11.29
N ASN A 15 -12.66 -10.96 -10.18
CA ASN A 15 -12.94 -9.98 -9.13
C ASN A 15 -11.67 -9.22 -8.72
N PRO A 16 -11.24 -8.19 -9.47
CA PRO A 16 -10.00 -7.47 -9.21
C PRO A 16 -9.96 -6.86 -7.81
N GLY A 17 -8.78 -6.82 -7.19
CA GLY A 17 -8.60 -6.12 -5.92
C GLY A 17 -8.92 -4.63 -6.04
N LEU A 18 -9.26 -3.97 -4.92
CA LEU A 18 -9.77 -2.59 -4.88
C LEU A 18 -8.96 -1.63 -5.78
N ILE A 19 -7.64 -1.60 -5.61
CA ILE A 19 -6.77 -0.68 -6.34
C ILE A 19 -6.65 -1.04 -7.83
N GLN A 20 -6.73 -2.33 -8.18
CA GLN A 20 -6.78 -2.76 -9.57
C GLN A 20 -8.07 -2.28 -10.24
N ALA A 21 -9.21 -2.44 -9.56
CA ALA A 21 -10.50 -1.94 -10.04
C ALA A 21 -10.50 -0.41 -10.19
N MET A 22 -10.00 0.33 -9.20
CA MET A 22 -9.90 1.79 -9.28
C MET A 22 -9.00 2.26 -10.42
N LYS A 23 -7.88 1.56 -10.67
CA LYS A 23 -6.99 1.87 -11.79
C LYS A 23 -7.64 1.57 -13.14
N GLN A 24 -8.33 0.45 -13.29
CA GLN A 24 -9.08 0.09 -14.50
C GLN A 24 -10.16 1.13 -14.82
N ASN A 25 -10.84 1.66 -13.80
CA ASN A 25 -11.83 2.73 -13.92
C ASN A 25 -11.22 4.14 -14.05
N LYS A 26 -9.88 4.25 -14.17
CA LYS A 26 -9.15 5.53 -14.28
C LYS A 26 -9.43 6.53 -13.15
N LEU A 27 -9.79 6.03 -11.97
CA LEU A 27 -10.04 6.86 -10.78
C LEU A 27 -8.73 7.29 -10.09
N LEU A 28 -7.63 6.60 -10.37
CA LEU A 28 -6.31 6.87 -9.79
C LEU A 28 -5.27 7.10 -10.88
N ASN A 29 -4.47 8.16 -10.70
CA ASN A 29 -3.33 8.46 -11.55
C ASN A 29 -2.23 7.39 -11.36
N CYS A 30 -1.96 7.01 -10.11
CA CYS A 30 -0.96 6.00 -9.75
C CYS A 30 -1.59 4.81 -9.01
N THR A 31 -0.93 3.65 -9.03
CA THR A 31 -1.39 2.42 -8.36
C THR A 31 -0.59 2.22 -7.07
N ILE A 32 -0.70 3.19 -6.15
CA ILE A 32 0.04 3.22 -4.87
C ILE A 32 -0.96 3.33 -3.71
N ILE A 33 -0.69 2.64 -2.61
CA ILE A 33 -1.40 2.81 -1.34
C ILE A 33 -0.39 3.35 -0.33
N GLY A 34 -0.59 4.57 0.16
CA GLY A 34 0.20 5.17 1.22
C GLY A 34 -0.52 5.06 2.56
N PHE A 35 0.20 4.66 3.61
CA PHE A 35 -0.35 4.66 4.98
C PHE A 35 0.43 5.62 5.85
N HIS A 36 -0.31 6.45 6.59
CA HIS A 36 0.20 7.12 7.77
C HIS A 36 -0.46 6.48 8.99
N LEU A 37 0.34 5.81 9.82
CA LEU A 37 -0.13 5.20 11.07
C LEU A 37 0.44 6.00 12.24
N GLY A 38 -0.35 6.95 12.75
CA GLY A 38 0.02 7.76 13.91
C GLY A 38 0.08 6.87 15.16
N ARG A 39 1.29 6.56 15.63
CA ARG A 39 1.52 5.69 16.80
C ARG A 39 1.19 6.37 18.14
N TYR A 40 1.29 7.69 18.19
CA TYR A 40 1.01 8.48 19.39
C TYR A 40 0.32 9.77 18.95
N LYS A 41 -0.87 10.05 19.50
CA LYS A 41 -1.61 11.29 19.23
C LYS A 41 -1.11 12.36 20.17
N LEU A 42 -0.26 13.26 19.66
CA LEU A 42 0.17 14.45 20.41
C LEU A 42 -0.96 15.48 20.43
N LYS A 43 -1.79 15.49 19.38
CA LYS A 43 -2.96 16.36 19.25
C LYS A 43 -4.21 15.55 18.93
N PRO A 44 -5.42 16.01 19.32
CA PRO A 44 -6.68 15.39 18.89
C PRO A 44 -6.86 15.34 17.37
N THR A 45 -6.16 16.21 16.65
CA THR A 45 -6.17 16.31 15.19
C THR A 45 -5.27 15.28 14.50
N ASP A 46 -4.41 14.58 15.24
CA ASP A 46 -3.53 13.56 14.66
C ASP A 46 -4.36 12.35 14.26
N LYS A 47 -4.39 12.08 12.95
CA LYS A 47 -5.19 11.03 12.35
C LYS A 47 -4.30 10.08 11.58
N SER A 48 -4.49 8.79 11.80
CA SER A 48 -4.03 7.78 10.84
C SER A 48 -4.92 7.85 9.60
N PHE A 49 -4.32 7.70 8.43
CA PHE A 49 -5.05 7.73 7.17
C PHE A 49 -4.39 6.84 6.12
N MET A 50 -5.16 6.55 5.09
CA MET A 50 -4.74 5.79 3.93
C MET A 50 -5.00 6.64 2.68
N ASN A 51 -3.96 6.86 1.88
CA ASN A 51 -4.06 7.55 0.61
C ASN A 51 -4.05 6.53 -0.53
N LEU A 52 -5.08 6.56 -1.36
CA LEU A 52 -5.16 5.75 -2.57
C LEU A 52 -4.71 6.59 -3.75
N GLY A 53 -3.74 6.08 -4.51
CA GLY A 53 -3.19 6.73 -5.69
C GLY A 53 -2.00 7.66 -5.44
N GLY A 54 -1.45 7.67 -4.23
CA GLY A 54 -0.28 8.49 -3.92
C GLY A 54 0.16 8.40 -2.46
N ILE A 55 1.12 9.26 -2.13
CA ILE A 55 1.70 9.38 -0.78
C ILE A 55 1.56 10.84 -0.38
N ASP A 56 1.10 11.10 0.84
CA ASP A 56 1.08 12.46 1.39
C ASP A 56 2.50 12.89 1.76
N VAL A 57 2.99 13.95 1.13
CA VAL A 57 4.34 14.49 1.37
C VAL A 57 4.52 15.05 2.78
N ASN A 58 3.43 15.35 3.48
CA ASN A 58 3.47 15.84 4.86
C ASN A 58 3.48 14.68 5.88
N ALA A 59 3.34 13.43 5.44
CA ALA A 59 3.22 12.27 6.31
C ALA A 59 4.57 11.58 6.62
N TYR A 60 5.67 12.03 6.04
CA TYR A 60 7.01 11.48 6.23
C TYR A 60 8.09 12.57 6.21
N ILE A 61 9.27 12.24 6.72
CA ILE A 61 10.46 13.09 6.68
C ILE A 61 11.56 12.31 5.96
N GLY A 62 12.32 13.00 5.11
CA GLY A 62 13.41 12.39 4.34
C GLY A 62 12.93 11.74 3.04
N ASN A 63 13.64 10.71 2.58
CA ASN A 63 13.37 10.05 1.30
C ASN A 63 12.65 8.71 1.50
N ILE A 64 11.81 8.36 0.52
CA ILE A 64 11.18 7.03 0.46
C ILE A 64 12.16 6.05 -0.17
N VAL A 65 12.42 4.94 0.53
CA VAL A 65 13.26 3.84 0.02
C VAL A 65 12.36 2.76 -0.54
N TYR A 66 12.52 2.44 -1.82
CA TYR A 66 11.75 1.40 -2.50
C TYR A 66 12.52 0.08 -2.53
N ASN A 67 11.81 -1.01 -2.27
CA ASN A 67 12.33 -2.37 -2.41
C ASN A 67 11.51 -3.12 -3.47
N ASN A 68 12.18 -3.96 -4.26
CA ASN A 68 11.49 -4.85 -5.18
C ASN A 68 10.76 -5.93 -4.37
N LEU A 69 9.52 -6.24 -4.80
CA LEU A 69 8.79 -7.38 -4.26
C LEU A 69 9.56 -8.67 -4.54
N ILE A 70 9.52 -9.60 -3.60
CA ILE A 70 10.01 -10.97 -3.86
C ILE A 70 9.14 -11.66 -4.92
N ASN A 71 9.63 -12.80 -5.41
CA ASN A 71 8.99 -13.56 -6.47
C ASN A 71 7.49 -13.84 -6.21
N GLN A 72 6.65 -13.20 -7.02
CA GLN A 72 5.19 -13.28 -6.93
C GLN A 72 4.60 -14.57 -7.54
N THR A 73 5.40 -15.39 -8.23
CA THR A 73 5.01 -16.74 -8.63
C THR A 73 4.98 -17.68 -7.42
N LEU A 74 5.94 -17.52 -6.50
CA LEU A 74 6.03 -18.34 -5.27
C LEU A 74 5.17 -17.77 -4.14
N HIS A 75 5.03 -16.44 -4.08
CA HIS A 75 4.25 -15.75 -3.05
C HIS A 75 3.21 -14.82 -3.68
N PRO A 76 2.17 -15.37 -4.31
CA PRO A 76 1.22 -14.56 -5.05
C PRO A 76 0.38 -13.67 -4.13
N GLY A 77 0.31 -12.39 -4.48
CA GLY A 77 -0.55 -11.40 -3.84
C GLY A 77 -0.07 -10.90 -2.48
N THR A 78 1.18 -11.18 -2.11
CA THR A 78 1.77 -10.68 -0.87
C THR A 78 2.63 -9.43 -1.13
N TRP A 79 2.69 -8.55 -0.13
CA TRP A 79 3.59 -7.40 -0.10
C TRP A 79 4.90 -7.78 0.63
N MET A 80 5.61 -8.79 0.11
CA MET A 80 6.83 -9.30 0.73
C MET A 80 8.08 -8.72 0.06
N ILE A 81 9.06 -8.34 0.89
CA ILE A 81 10.37 -7.82 0.47
C ILE A 81 11.48 -8.67 1.10
N SER A 82 12.65 -8.69 0.47
CA SER A 82 13.86 -9.27 1.08
C SER A 82 14.47 -8.23 2.02
N LEU A 83 14.72 -8.64 3.27
CA LEU A 83 15.52 -7.87 4.21
C LEU A 83 16.92 -8.47 4.23
N ARG A 84 17.93 -7.61 4.29
CA ARG A 84 19.28 -8.04 4.70
C ARG A 84 19.28 -8.24 6.22
N ASP A 85 20.33 -8.87 6.72
CA ASP A 85 20.53 -9.06 8.16
C ASP A 85 20.23 -7.76 8.92
N ALA A 86 19.44 -7.90 9.97
CA ALA A 86 19.16 -6.80 10.88
C ALA A 86 20.48 -6.41 11.55
N GLN A 87 20.93 -5.18 11.31
CA GLN A 87 22.02 -4.59 12.09
C GLN A 87 21.52 -4.15 13.46
#